data_AF-A0A382FL72-F1
#
_entry.id   AF-A0A382FL72-F1
#
_cell.length_a   1.000
_cell.length_b   1.000
_cell.length_c   1.000
_cell.angle_alpha   90.00
_cell.angle_beta   90.00
_cell.angle_gamma   90.00
#
_symmetry.space_group_name_H-M   'P 1'
#
loop_
_entity.id
_entity.type
_entity.pdbx_description
1 polymer ?
#
loop_
_entity_poly.entity_id
_entity_poly.type
_entity_poly.pdbx_seq_one_letter_code
_entity_poly.pdbx_strand_id
1 'polypeptide(L)'
;MTHIQFNSIARLADNDDNVAIATQRIELDTFVNGPDGQFMIPHTVLEGHRFVIKPISAGDPLFSWALPFGTAIRDLSPGEYVCNE
;
A
#
# COMPACT_ATOMS: atom_id res chain seq x y z
N MET A 1 -5.72 13.12 -15.35
CA MET A 1 -5.43 12.18 -14.24
C MET A 1 -4.84 10.93 -14.86
N THR A 2 -3.65 10.52 -14.45
CA THR A 2 -2.98 9.35 -15.02
C THR A 2 -3.33 8.14 -14.17
N HIS A 3 -4.04 7.18 -14.74
CA HIS A 3 -4.37 5.93 -14.08
C HIS A 3 -3.29 4.91 -14.40
N ILE A 4 -2.66 4.37 -13.36
CA ILE A 4 -1.55 3.46 -13.48
C ILE A 4 -1.98 2.08 -13.00
N GLN A 5 -1.58 1.03 -13.73
CA GLN A 5 -1.84 -0.35 -13.34
C GLN A 5 -0.96 -0.71 -12.14
N PHE A 6 -1.52 -1.31 -11.09
CA PHE A 6 -0.78 -1.67 -9.87
C PHE A 6 0.53 -2.43 -10.16
N ASN A 7 0.48 -3.43 -11.04
CA ASN A 7 1.64 -4.25 -11.41
C ASN A 7 2.75 -3.50 -12.19
N SER A 8 2.55 -2.24 -12.57
CA SER A 8 3.61 -1.42 -13.17
C SER A 8 4.44 -0.66 -12.13
N ILE A 9 3.92 -0.46 -10.92
CA ILE A 9 4.55 0.36 -9.88
C ILE A 9 4.78 -0.36 -8.56
N ALA A 10 4.11 -1.49 -8.31
CA ALA A 10 4.20 -2.20 -7.04
C ALA A 10 4.13 -3.72 -7.20
N ARG A 11 4.54 -4.43 -6.14
CA ARG A 11 4.40 -5.88 -6.01
C ARG A 11 3.70 -6.22 -4.71
N LEU A 12 2.79 -7.16 -4.82
CA LEU A 12 2.23 -7.87 -3.67
C LEU A 12 3.10 -9.12 -3.45
N ALA A 13 3.53 -9.35 -2.21
CA ALA A 13 4.40 -10.50 -1.92
C ALA A 13 3.60 -11.79 -1.78
N ASP A 14 2.44 -11.72 -1.14
CA ASP A 14 1.44 -12.80 -1.05
C ASP A 14 0.02 -12.26 -1.20
N ASN A 15 -0.92 -13.07 -1.69
CA ASN A 15 -2.32 -12.65 -1.88
C ASN A 15 -3.04 -12.27 -0.58
N ASP A 16 -2.58 -12.79 0.56
CA ASP A 16 -3.16 -12.47 1.87
C ASP A 16 -2.67 -11.10 2.40
N ASP A 17 -1.66 -10.49 1.79
CA ASP A 17 -1.07 -9.22 2.23
C ASP A 17 -2.05 -8.04 2.14
N ASN A 18 -1.90 -7.08 3.05
CA ASN A 18 -2.67 -5.82 3.07
C ASN A 18 -1.83 -4.59 2.73
N VAL A 19 -0.54 -4.78 2.50
CA VAL A 19 0.37 -3.76 1.98
C VAL A 19 1.14 -4.28 0.78
N ALA A 20 1.54 -3.38 -0.09
CA ALA A 20 2.36 -3.67 -1.26
C ALA A 20 3.70 -2.95 -1.18
N ILE A 21 4.71 -3.47 -1.87
CA ILE A 21 6.04 -2.89 -1.97
C ILE A 21 6.12 -2.09 -3.27
N ALA A 22 6.47 -0.81 -3.18
CA ALA A 22 6.72 0.02 -4.33
C ALA A 22 8.00 -0.45 -5.07
N THR A 23 7.91 -0.65 -6.37
CA THR A 23 9.03 -1.05 -7.25
C THR A 23 9.75 0.13 -7.89
N GLN A 24 9.22 1.33 -7.69
CA GLN A 24 9.77 2.60 -8.12
C GLN A 24 9.18 3.70 -7.24
N ARG A 25 9.68 4.92 -7.34
CA ARG A 25 9.06 6.08 -6.70
C ARG A 25 7.65 6.31 -7.26
N ILE A 26 6.66 6.43 -6.37
CA ILE A 26 5.27 6.72 -6.72
C ILE A 26 4.95 8.10 -6.20
N GLU A 27 4.58 9.03 -7.08
CA GLU A 27 4.25 10.39 -6.68
C GLU A 27 2.88 10.49 -6.02
N LEU A 28 2.70 11.50 -5.16
CA LEU A 28 1.38 11.85 -4.65
C LEU A 28 0.40 12.18 -5.80
N ASP A 29 -0.89 12.04 -5.54
CA ASP A 29 -2.00 12.16 -6.50
C ASP A 29 -1.95 11.14 -7.67
N THR A 30 -1.11 10.11 -7.56
CA THR A 30 -1.14 8.98 -8.51
C THR A 30 -2.38 8.14 -8.26
N PHE A 31 -3.18 7.92 -9.30
CA PHE A 31 -4.32 7.01 -9.25
C PHE A 31 -3.90 5.60 -9.67
N VAL A 32 -4.10 4.63 -8.79
CA VAL A 32 -3.70 3.25 -8.98
C VAL A 32 -4.95 2.39 -9.17
N ASN A 33 -4.97 1.61 -10.26
CA ASN A 33 -5.95 0.54 -10.44
C ASN A 33 -5.42 -0.69 -9.69
N GLY A 34 -5.87 -0.84 -8.44
CA GLY A 34 -5.47 -1.89 -7.52
C GLY A 34 -6.25 -3.19 -7.67
N PRO A 35 -5.91 -4.21 -6.85
CA PRO A 35 -6.61 -5.50 -6.85
C PRO A 35 -8.09 -5.37 -6.45
N ASP A 36 -8.36 -4.59 -5.40
CA ASP A 36 -9.69 -4.45 -4.79
C ASP A 36 -10.44 -3.19 -5.26
N GLY A 37 -9.89 -2.50 -6.26
CA GLY A 37 -10.46 -1.27 -6.82
C GLY A 37 -9.43 -0.17 -6.99
N GLN A 38 -9.94 1.01 -7.33
CA GLN A 38 -9.09 2.18 -7.56
C GLN A 38 -8.85 2.94 -6.26
N PHE A 39 -7.61 3.37 -6.04
CA PHE A 39 -7.25 4.27 -4.96
C PHE A 39 -6.25 5.32 -5.42
N MET A 40 -6.05 6.36 -4.60
CA MET A 40 -5.10 7.44 -4.85
C MET A 40 -3.97 7.36 -3.84
N ILE A 41 -2.76 7.69 -4.26
CA ILE A 41 -1.60 7.83 -3.38
C ILE A 41 -1.62 9.22 -2.74
N PRO A 42 -1.90 9.35 -1.42
CA PRO A 42 -2.00 10.65 -0.76
C PRO A 42 -0.63 11.28 -0.47
N HIS A 43 0.42 10.47 -0.41
CA HIS A 43 1.79 10.90 -0.13
C HIS A 43 2.76 10.12 -1.01
N THR A 44 3.82 10.77 -1.49
CA THR A 44 4.85 10.09 -2.29
C THR A 44 5.39 8.87 -1.53
N VAL A 45 5.40 7.72 -2.20
CA VAL A 45 5.98 6.46 -1.70
C VAL A 45 7.31 6.22 -2.40
N LEU A 46 8.36 5.94 -1.62
CA LEU A 46 9.70 5.67 -2.16
C LEU A 46 9.83 4.22 -2.64
N GLU A 47 10.72 3.97 -3.59
CA GLU A 47 11.05 2.60 -4.03
C GLU A 47 11.50 1.73 -2.85
N GLY A 48 11.01 0.49 -2.79
CA GLY A 48 11.27 -0.47 -1.72
C GLY A 48 10.41 -0.28 -0.47
N HIS A 49 9.69 0.84 -0.36
CA HIS A 49 8.81 1.10 0.76
C HIS A 49 7.40 0.54 0.56
N ARG A 50 6.64 0.43 1.67
CA ARG A 50 5.33 -0.21 1.69
C ARG A 50 4.20 0.81 1.75
N PHE A 51 3.10 0.50 1.10
CA PHE A 51 1.87 1.28 1.18
C PHE A 51 0.65 0.35 1.25
N VAL A 52 -0.43 0.85 1.82
CA VAL A 52 -1.66 0.08 2.09
C VAL A 52 -2.43 -0.16 0.80
N ILE A 53 -2.98 -1.36 0.60
CA ILE A 53 -3.76 -1.71 -0.60
C ILE A 53 -5.23 -2.01 -0.32
N LYS A 54 -5.58 -2.30 0.94
CA LYS A 54 -6.94 -2.52 1.42
C LYS A 54 -7.10 -1.87 2.80
N PRO A 55 -8.29 -1.44 3.24
CA PRO A 55 -8.48 -0.82 4.55
C PRO A 55 -7.94 -1.68 5.69
N ILE A 56 -7.29 -1.07 6.68
CA ILE A 56 -6.75 -1.74 7.88
C ILE A 56 -7.24 -0.94 9.09
N SER A 57 -7.91 -1.59 10.03
CA SER A 57 -8.39 -0.91 11.25
C SER A 57 -7.27 -0.77 12.29
N ALA A 58 -7.40 0.22 13.16
CA ALA A 58 -6.51 0.33 14.32
C ALA A 58 -6.50 -0.96 15.15
N GLY A 59 -5.31 -1.44 15.50
CA GLY A 59 -5.08 -2.70 16.21
C GLY A 59 -4.91 -3.92 15.29
N ASP A 60 -5.25 -3.80 13.99
CA ASP A 60 -5.09 -4.92 13.05
C ASP A 60 -3.62 -5.09 12.62
N PRO A 61 -3.20 -6.33 12.30
CA PRO A 61 -1.88 -6.61 11.78
C PRO A 61 -1.69 -6.11 10.34
N LEU A 62 -0.48 -5.62 10.05
CA LEU A 62 0.00 -5.41 8.69
C LEU A 62 0.72 -6.68 8.22
N PHE A 63 0.37 -7.16 7.03
CA PHE A 63 0.87 -8.41 6.45
C PHE A 63 1.76 -8.15 5.23
N SER A 64 2.92 -8.79 5.22
CA SER A 64 3.81 -8.87 4.08
C SER A 64 4.40 -10.28 4.02
N TRP A 65 4.36 -10.94 2.87
CA TRP A 65 4.64 -12.38 2.73
C TRP A 65 3.73 -13.26 3.61
N ALA A 66 2.45 -12.88 3.75
CA ALA A 66 1.45 -13.51 4.61
C ALA A 66 1.85 -13.59 6.10
N LEU A 67 2.84 -12.79 6.51
CA LEU A 67 3.32 -12.73 7.89
C LEU A 67 3.06 -11.35 8.48
N PRO A 68 2.58 -11.27 9.73
CA PRO A 68 2.42 -10.00 10.42
C PRO A 68 3.80 -9.40 10.68
N PHE A 69 4.00 -8.14 10.27
CA PHE A 69 5.25 -7.42 10.53
C PHE A 69 5.05 -6.15 11.36
N GLY A 70 3.81 -5.75 11.59
CA GLY A 70 3.47 -4.57 12.39
C GLY A 70 1.99 -4.58 12.78
N THR A 71 1.62 -3.63 13.62
CA THR A 71 0.23 -3.41 14.06
C THR A 71 -0.14 -1.97 13.75
N ALA A 72 -1.31 -1.77 13.16
CA ALA A 72 -1.80 -0.44 12.84
C ALA A 72 -2.12 0.31 14.14
N ILE A 73 -1.53 1.49 14.34
CA ILE A 73 -1.79 2.34 15.52
C ILE A 73 -3.03 3.23 15.34
N ARG A 74 -3.53 3.32 14.11
CA ARG A 74 -4.73 4.06 13.68
C ARG A 74 -5.34 3.35 12.47
N ASP A 75 -6.53 3.76 12.07
CA ASP A 75 -7.10 3.31 10.80
C ASP A 75 -6.23 3.76 9.62
N LEU A 76 -6.03 2.86 8.65
CA LEU A 76 -5.26 3.08 7.44
C LEU A 76 -6.13 2.81 6.20
N SER A 77 -6.06 3.73 5.25
CA SER A 77 -6.77 3.70 3.97
C SER A 77 -5.85 3.24 2.83
N PRO A 78 -6.40 2.65 1.76
CA PRO A 78 -5.64 2.32 0.57
C PRO A 78 -4.84 3.52 0.01
N GLY A 79 -3.60 3.26 -0.37
CA GLY A 79 -2.63 4.24 -0.84
C GLY A 79 -1.76 4.85 0.25
N GLU A 80 -2.15 4.78 1.52
CA GLU A 80 -1.37 5.38 2.61
C GLU A 80 0.01 4.74 2.74
N TYR A 81 1.02 5.59 2.92
CA TYR A 81 2.41 5.19 3.10
C TYR A 81 2.62 4.64 4.51
N VAL A 82 3.13 3.40 4.61
CA VAL A 82 3.45 2.75 5.88
C VAL A 82 4.81 3.23 6.38
N CYS A 83 4.79 3.88 7.54
CA CYS A 83 5.97 4.34 8.28
C CYS A 83 5.91 3.82 9.71
N ASN A 84 7.08 3.58 10.31
CA ASN A 84 7.16 3.29 11.74
C ASN A 84 7.02 4.59 12.54
N GLU A 85 6.43 4.48 13.72
CA GLU A 85 6.36 5.53 14.75
C GLU A 85 7.15 5.12 16.00
#